data_AF-A0A2M7BAD1-F1
#
_entry.id   AF-A0A2M7BAD1-F1
#
_cell.length_a   1.000
_cell.length_b   1.000
_cell.length_c   1.000
_cell.angle_alpha   90.00
_cell.angle_beta   90.00
_cell.angle_gamma   90.00
#
_symmetry.space_group_name_H-M   'P 1'
#
loop_
_entity.id
_entity.type
_entity.pdbx_description
1 polymer ?
#
loop_
_entity_poly.entity_id
_entity_poly.type
_entity_poly.pdbx_seq_one_letter_code
_entity_poly.pdbx_strand_id
1 'polypeptide(L)'
;CDEICPYNAIVFRPVEGYRRPVVIASRCNGCGYCEQRCPVRGESAIVVAPDGEIRLAEGSYIREAKKLQLEFKPDPGDDKYLLEESGFKVEQGEKEEKSVPADKPIPGKPKGFL
;
A
#
# COMPACT_ATOMS: atom_id res chain seq x y z
N CYS A 1 -17.62 11.93 -11.54
CA CYS A 1 -17.14 11.36 -10.26
C CYS A 1 -18.31 11.04 -9.33
N ASP A 2 -19.23 11.97 -9.11
CA ASP A 2 -20.44 11.78 -8.28
C ASP A 2 -21.29 10.57 -8.72
N GLU A 3 -21.74 10.56 -9.98
CA GLU A 3 -22.54 9.47 -10.55
C GLU A 3 -21.82 8.10 -10.61
N ILE A 4 -20.50 8.10 -10.54
CA ILE A 4 -19.68 6.89 -10.64
C ILE A 4 -19.34 6.34 -9.24
N CYS A 5 -19.48 7.14 -8.19
CA CYS A 5 -19.12 6.73 -6.83
C CYS A 5 -20.16 5.75 -6.28
N PRO A 6 -19.82 4.46 -6.07
CA PRO A 6 -20.80 3.48 -5.58
C PRO A 6 -21.22 3.73 -4.12
N TYR A 7 -20.46 4.53 -3.37
CA TYR A 7 -20.70 4.83 -1.95
C TYR A 7 -21.36 6.19 -1.71
N ASN A 8 -21.72 6.93 -2.77
CA ASN A 8 -22.28 8.28 -2.67
C ASN A 8 -21.44 9.18 -1.72
N ALA A 9 -20.12 9.12 -1.90
CA ALA A 9 -19.13 9.76 -1.04
C ALA A 9 -18.62 11.10 -1.60
N ILE A 10 -19.23 11.63 -2.66
CA ILE A 10 -18.78 12.83 -3.34
C ILE A 10 -19.92 13.85 -3.34
N VAL A 11 -19.61 15.10 -3.04
CA VAL A 11 -20.56 16.22 -3.12
C VAL A 11 -19.91 17.39 -3.83
N PHE A 12 -20.68 18.17 -4.57
CA PHE A 12 -20.17 19.39 -5.19
C PHE A 12 -20.37 20.59 -4.28
N ARG A 13 -19.30 21.32 -4.00
CA ARG A 13 -19.34 22.59 -3.25
C ARG A 13 -18.73 23.72 -4.08
N PRO A 14 -19.20 24.96 -3.90
CA PRO A 14 -18.53 26.12 -4.47
C PRO A 14 -17.20 26.34 -3.72
N VAL A 15 -16.09 26.23 -4.45
CA VAL A 15 -14.74 26.53 -3.99
C VAL A 15 -14.17 27.54 -4.98
N GLU A 16 -13.78 28.72 -4.49
CA GLU A 16 -13.26 29.81 -5.33
C GLU A 16 -14.19 30.21 -6.48
N GLY A 17 -15.51 30.16 -6.24
CA GLY A 17 -16.53 30.50 -7.26
C GLY A 17 -16.82 29.39 -8.28
N TYR A 18 -16.09 28.28 -8.24
CA TYR A 18 -16.31 27.13 -9.12
C TYR A 18 -16.92 25.95 -8.37
N ARG A 19 -17.79 25.19 -9.02
CA ARG A 19 -18.27 23.92 -8.47
C ARG A 19 -17.14 22.90 -8.53
N ARG A 20 -16.61 22.52 -7.37
CA ARG A 20 -15.57 21.49 -7.23
C ARG A 20 -16.13 20.29 -6.47
N PRO A 21 -15.73 19.05 -6.85
CA PRO A 21 -16.10 17.88 -6.08
C PRO A 21 -15.31 17.84 -4.76
N VAL A 22 -15.97 17.44 -3.68
CA VAL A 22 -15.40 17.27 -2.34
C VAL A 22 -15.75 15.86 -1.87
N VAL A 23 -14.73 15.13 -1.40
CA VAL A 23 -14.88 13.76 -0.90
C VAL A 23 -15.29 13.79 0.57
N ILE A 24 -16.33 13.06 0.92
CA ILE A 24 -16.74 12.79 2.30
C ILE A 24 -15.92 11.58 2.78
N ALA A 25 -14.83 11.85 3.49
CA ALA A 25 -13.87 10.83 3.92
C ALA A 25 -14.53 9.67 4.70
N SER A 26 -15.52 9.96 5.54
CA SER A 26 -16.24 8.93 6.31
C SER A 26 -17.07 7.95 5.48
N ARG A 27 -17.28 8.22 4.19
CA ARG A 27 -17.99 7.33 3.24
C ARG A 27 -17.09 6.77 2.15
N CYS A 28 -15.88 7.31 1.99
CA CYS A 28 -14.96 6.92 0.93
C CYS A 28 -14.15 5.70 1.40
N ASN A 29 -14.03 4.69 0.54
CA ASN A 29 -13.22 3.50 0.80
C ASN A 29 -11.96 3.40 -0.08
N GLY A 30 -11.66 4.44 -0.87
CA GLY A 30 -10.48 4.45 -1.73
C GLY A 30 -10.56 3.56 -2.99
N CYS A 31 -11.75 3.18 -3.48
CA CYS A 31 -11.87 2.32 -4.68
C CYS A 31 -11.35 2.92 -6.00
N GLY A 32 -11.09 4.23 -6.09
CA GLY A 32 -10.46 4.84 -7.28
C GLY A 32 -11.36 5.05 -8.51
N TYR A 33 -12.63 4.63 -8.52
CA TYR A 33 -13.47 4.79 -9.72
C TYR A 33 -13.67 6.24 -10.17
N CYS A 34 -13.73 7.18 -9.22
CA CYS A 34 -13.88 8.59 -9.51
C CYS A 34 -12.68 9.19 -10.27
N GLU A 35 -11.48 8.65 -10.04
CA GLU A 35 -10.25 9.01 -10.73
C GLU A 35 -10.21 8.37 -12.12
N GLN A 36 -10.41 7.04 -12.20
CA GLN A 36 -10.32 6.29 -13.46
C GLN A 36 -11.33 6.72 -14.52
N ARG A 37 -12.52 7.18 -14.11
CA ARG A 37 -13.60 7.62 -14.99
C ARG A 37 -13.67 9.13 -15.14
N CYS A 38 -12.66 9.88 -14.69
CA CYS A 38 -12.64 11.32 -14.86
C CYS A 38 -12.57 11.66 -16.37
N PRO A 39 -13.53 12.42 -16.93
CA PRO A 39 -13.54 12.72 -18.36
C PRO A 39 -12.55 13.83 -18.75
N VAL A 40 -11.90 14.47 -17.77
CA VAL A 40 -10.96 15.58 -18.00
C VAL A 40 -9.69 15.03 -18.64
N ARG A 41 -9.19 15.72 -19.66
CA ARG A 41 -7.86 15.45 -20.23
C ARG A 41 -6.82 16.16 -19.37
N GLY A 42 -6.11 15.41 -18.53
CA GLY A 42 -5.10 15.94 -17.61
C GLY A 42 -5.21 15.29 -16.25
N GLU A 43 -4.91 16.06 -15.21
CA GLU A 43 -5.06 15.61 -13.84
C GLU A 43 -6.54 15.45 -13.47
N SER A 44 -6.87 14.31 -12.86
CA SER A 44 -8.22 14.01 -12.39
C SER A 44 -8.64 14.97 -11.29
N ALA A 45 -9.92 15.35 -11.27
CA ALA A 45 -10.45 16.24 -10.22
C ALA A 45 -10.38 15.64 -8.82
N ILE A 46 -10.30 14.30 -8.71
CA ILE A 46 -10.03 13.56 -7.48
C ILE A 46 -8.96 12.52 -7.83
N VAL A 47 -7.92 12.45 -7.00
CA VAL A 47 -6.84 11.46 -7.07
C VAL A 47 -6.95 10.57 -5.83
N VAL A 48 -6.91 9.26 -6.01
CA VAL A 48 -6.97 8.30 -4.91
C VAL A 48 -5.60 7.66 -4.74
N ALA A 49 -4.95 7.96 -3.62
CA ALA A 49 -3.69 7.35 -3.24
C ALA A 49 -3.92 6.25 -2.19
N PRO A 50 -3.11 5.18 -2.18
CA PRO A 50 -3.04 4.26 -1.05
C PRO A 50 -2.70 5.02 0.23
N ASP A 51 -3.41 4.71 1.31
CA ASP A 51 -3.11 5.27 2.64
C ASP A 51 -2.20 4.31 3.40
N GLY A 52 -0.98 4.75 3.72
CA GLY A 52 -0.01 3.98 4.50
C GLY A 52 0.54 2.69 3.88
N GLU A 53 0.13 2.33 2.65
CA GLU A 53 0.54 1.10 1.99
C GLU A 53 1.39 1.36 0.75
N ILE A 54 2.45 0.57 0.58
CA ILE A 54 3.30 0.58 -0.61
C ILE A 54 3.27 -0.81 -1.22
N ARG A 55 2.89 -0.90 -2.51
CA ARG A 55 2.92 -2.15 -3.29
C ARG A 55 3.77 -1.94 -4.53
N LEU A 56 5.01 -2.39 -4.48
CA LEU A 56 5.95 -2.28 -5.61
C LEU A 56 6.07 -3.64 -6.29
N ALA A 57 5.94 -3.67 -7.62
CA ALA A 57 6.25 -4.87 -8.38
C ALA A 57 7.76 -5.20 -8.31
N GLU A 58 8.58 -4.15 -8.34
CA GLU A 58 10.05 -4.22 -8.31
C GLU A 58 10.58 -2.96 -7.59
N GLY A 59 11.79 -3.05 -7.02
CA GLY A 59 12.44 -1.94 -6.32
C GLY A 59 12.35 -1.99 -4.79
N SER A 60 12.83 -0.93 -4.13
CA SER A 60 13.00 -0.91 -2.66
C SER A 60 11.85 -0.20 -1.95
N TYR A 61 11.10 -0.95 -1.14
CA TYR A 61 10.04 -0.44 -0.27
C TYR A 61 10.51 0.66 0.69
N ILE A 62 11.74 0.56 1.20
CA ILE A 62 12.31 1.57 2.13
C ILE A 62 12.50 2.91 1.42
N ARG A 63 12.97 2.89 0.16
CA ARG A 63 13.18 4.12 -0.61
C ARG A 63 11.86 4.80 -0.93
N GLU A 64 10.85 4.03 -1.31
CA GLU A 64 9.54 4.58 -1.63
C GLU A 64 8.81 5.11 -0.39
N ALA A 65 8.94 4.41 0.74
CA ALA A 65 8.40 4.86 2.03
C ALA A 65 8.93 6.24 2.42
N LYS A 66 10.24 6.45 2.28
CA LYS A 66 10.85 7.75 2.57
C LYS A 66 10.30 8.88 1.69
N LYS A 67 9.99 8.63 0.42
CA LYS A 67 9.38 9.65 -0.47
C LYS A 67 7.98 10.02 -0.03
N LEU A 68 7.21 9.03 0.45
CA LEU A 68 5.86 9.20 0.96
C LEU A 68 5.82 9.64 2.44
N GLN A 69 6.97 9.94 3.04
CA GLN A 69 7.11 10.29 4.46
C GLN A 69 6.56 9.21 5.41
N LEU A 70 6.63 7.95 4.99
CA LEU A 70 6.30 6.77 5.76
C LEU A 70 7.57 6.15 6.37
N GLU A 71 7.47 5.66 7.60
CA GLU A 71 8.54 4.93 8.28
C GLU A 71 8.07 3.49 8.56
N PHE A 72 8.64 2.51 7.86
CA PHE A 72 8.40 1.10 8.14
C PHE A 72 9.38 0.59 9.21
N LYS A 73 8.85 0.27 10.39
CA LYS A 73 9.60 -0.43 11.44
C LYS A 73 9.16 -1.90 11.42
N PRO A 74 10.10 -2.86 11.37
CA PRO A 74 9.74 -4.25 11.57
C PRO A 74 9.17 -4.38 12.98
N ASP A 75 7.90 -4.74 13.07
CA ASP A 75 7.30 -5.20 14.31
C ASP A 75 7.61 -6.69 14.42
N PRO A 76 8.42 -7.13 15.41
CA PRO A 76 8.71 -8.55 15.60
C PRO A 76 7.45 -9.37 15.94
N GLY A 77 6.33 -8.72 16.28
CA GLY A 77 5.10 -9.37 16.71
C GLY A 77 5.24 -10.02 18.08
N ASP A 78 4.10 -10.47 18.62
CA ASP A 78 4.05 -11.24 19.86
C ASP A 78 4.20 -12.75 19.62
N ASP A 79 4.41 -13.15 18.36
CA ASP A 79 4.48 -14.51 17.84
C ASP A 79 5.80 -15.21 18.24
N LYS A 80 6.12 -15.18 19.54
CA LYS A 80 7.10 -16.06 20.14
C LYS A 80 6.47 -17.45 20.16
N TYR A 81 6.66 -18.23 19.09
CA TYR A 81 6.45 -19.66 19.15
C TYR A 81 7.39 -20.22 20.24
N LEU A 82 6.88 -20.34 21.46
CA LEU A 82 7.53 -21.02 22.58
C LEU A 82 7.56 -22.52 22.25
N LEU A 83 8.58 -22.93 21.51
CA LEU A 83 8.92 -24.34 21.24
C LEU A 83 9.56 -25.02 22.48
N GLU A 84 9.22 -24.59 23.70
CA GLU A 84 9.83 -25.14 24.91
C GLU A 84 9.35 -26.58 25.18
N GLU A 85 8.14 -26.94 24.72
CA GLU A 85 7.56 -28.27 24.97
C GLU A 85 7.86 -29.30 23.86
N SER A 86 8.39 -28.91 22.70
CA SER A 86 8.56 -29.82 21.56
C SER A 86 9.90 -30.59 21.56
N GLY A 87 10.78 -30.32 22.52
CA GLY A 87 12.09 -30.99 22.61
C GLY A 87 13.03 -30.73 21.42
N PHE A 88 12.69 -29.76 20.56
CA PHE A 88 13.45 -29.46 19.35
C PHE A 88 14.59 -28.47 19.68
N LYS A 89 15.82 -28.98 19.84
CA LYS A 89 17.01 -28.14 20.06
C LYS A 89 17.43 -27.49 18.75
N VAL A 90 17.30 -26.17 18.66
CA VAL A 90 17.96 -25.38 17.62
C VAL A 90 19.40 -25.13 18.06
N GLU A 91 20.36 -25.75 17.38
CA GLU A 91 21.78 -25.46 17.60
C GLU A 91 22.05 -24.00 17.24
N GLN A 92 22.46 -23.20 18.23
CA GLN A 92 22.90 -21.83 18.06
C GLN A 92 24.27 -21.85 17.36
N GLY A 93 24.24 -21.91 16.03
CA GLY A 93 25.38 -21.48 15.23
C GLY A 93 25.39 -19.96 15.22
N GLU A 94 26.37 -19.35 15.91
CA GLU A 94 26.72 -17.95 15.75
C GLU A 94 26.80 -17.63 14.25
N LYS A 95 25.84 -16.87 13.75
CA LYS A 95 25.93 -16.23 12.44
C LYS A 95 25.88 -14.75 12.69
N GLU A 96 27.09 -14.18 12.70
CA GLU A 96 27.40 -12.79 12.43
C GLU A 96 26.32 -12.12 11.57
N GLU A 97 25.99 -10.89 11.96
CA GLU A 97 25.19 -9.94 11.19
C GLU A 97 25.68 -9.86 9.73
N LYS A 98 25.15 -10.73 8.87
CA LYS A 98 25.36 -10.58 7.43
C LYS A 98 24.31 -9.62 6.92
N SER A 99 24.79 -8.41 6.68
CA SER A 99 24.23 -7.41 5.78
C SER A 99 23.31 -8.02 4.72
N VAL A 100 22.10 -7.49 4.63
CA VAL A 100 21.06 -7.80 3.64
C VAL A 100 21.69 -8.11 2.27
N PRO A 101 21.48 -9.30 1.67
CA PRO A 101 22.02 -9.60 0.35
C PRO A 101 21.36 -8.70 -0.69
N ALA A 102 22.18 -8.08 -1.53
CA ALA A 102 21.75 -7.34 -2.71
C ALA A 102 20.81 -8.18 -3.59
N ASP A 103 19.81 -7.50 -4.17
CA ASP A 103 18.79 -8.01 -5.09
C ASP A 103 19.35 -9.08 -6.04
N LYS A 104 18.98 -10.33 -5.80
CA LYS A 104 19.10 -11.40 -6.79
C LYS A 104 17.76 -11.52 -7.51
N PRO A 105 17.75 -11.61 -8.86
CA PRO A 105 16.51 -11.75 -9.61
C PRO A 105 15.79 -13.04 -9.21
N ILE A 106 14.51 -12.91 -8.84
CA ILE A 106 13.63 -14.02 -8.50
C ILE A 106 13.41 -14.87 -9.78
N PRO A 107 13.70 -16.18 -9.77
CA PRO A 107 13.48 -17.02 -10.94
C PRO A 107 11.98 -17.20 -11.19
N GLY A 108 11.59 -17.02 -12.46
CA GLY A 108 10.32 -17.36 -13.13
C GLY A 108 9.09 -17.62 -12.28
N LYS A 109 8.07 -16.74 -12.41
CA LYS A 109 6.71 -16.96 -11.90
C LYS A 109 6.22 -18.38 -12.25
N PRO A 110 5.69 -19.17 -11.29
CA PRO A 110 5.08 -20.44 -11.62
C PRO A 110 3.86 -20.20 -12.53
N LYS A 111 3.76 -21.01 -13.59
CA LYS A 111 2.59 -21.00 -14.48
C LYS A 111 1.40 -21.58 -13.72
N GLY A 112 0.40 -20.74 -13.46
CA GLY A 112 -0.95 -21.22 -13.14
C GLY A 112 -1.61 -20.40 -12.04
N PHE A 113 -2.30 -19.33 -12.44
CA PHE A 113 -3.67 -19.03 -12.03
C PHE A 113 -4.29 -18.30 -13.23
N LEU A 114 -5.10 -19.04 -13.99
CA LEU A 114 -6.00 -18.53 -15.01
C LEU A 114 -7.14 -17.76 -14.34
#